data_AF-A0A7X1YEL2-F1
#
_entry.id   AF-A0A7X1YEL2-F1
#
_cell.length_a   1.000
_cell.length_b   1.000
_cell.length_c   1.000
_cell.angle_alpha   90.00
_cell.angle_beta   90.00
_cell.angle_gamma   90.00
#
_symmetry.space_group_name_H-M   'P 1'
#
loop_
_entity.id
_entity.type
_entity.pdbx_description
1 polymer ?
#
loop_
_entity_poly.entity_id
_entity_poly.type
_entity_poly.pdbx_seq_one_letter_code
_entity_poly.pdbx_strand_id
1 'polypeptide(L)'
;VAQGYRGDRVRSAARFVDYQGLRWYRTGDRARYHPDGTVEFLGRSDFQLKLHGYRIEAGEVEQALLACPGVEHAVVLLTGQQLAA
;
A
#
# COMPACT_ATOMS: atom_id res chain seq x y z
N VAL A 1 -14.59 9.19 3.85
CA VAL A 1 -13.79 8.36 2.91
C VAL A 1 -13.86 8.99 1.53
N ALA A 2 -12.77 8.99 0.74
CA ALA A 2 -12.79 9.62 -0.60
C ALA A 2 -13.75 8.93 -1.58
N GLN A 3 -14.06 9.59 -2.70
CA GLN A 3 -14.95 9.06 -3.74
C GLN A 3 -14.32 7.95 -4.59
N GLY A 4 -12.99 7.85 -4.63
CA GLY A 4 -12.27 6.89 -5.46
C GLY A 4 -11.01 7.50 -6.08
N TYR A 5 -10.38 6.74 -6.97
CA TYR A 5 -9.30 7.20 -7.83
C TYR A 5 -9.87 7.80 -9.12
N ARG A 6 -9.37 8.98 -9.50
CA ARG A 6 -9.82 9.66 -10.72
C ARG A 6 -9.44 8.84 -11.95
N GLY A 7 -10.40 8.55 -12.82
CA GLY A 7 -10.17 7.81 -14.07
C GLY A 7 -9.98 6.30 -13.92
N ASP A 8 -9.92 5.77 -12.69
CA ASP A 8 -9.68 4.34 -12.45
C ASP A 8 -10.81 3.73 -11.59
N ARG A 9 -11.90 3.36 -12.26
CA ARG A 9 -13.09 2.78 -11.62
C ARG A 9 -12.81 1.41 -11.03
N VAL A 10 -11.94 0.62 -11.66
CA VAL A 10 -11.61 -0.74 -11.22
C VAL A 10 -10.87 -0.70 -9.88
N ARG A 11 -9.81 0.12 -9.78
CA ARG A 11 -9.07 0.30 -8.52
C ARG A 11 -9.94 0.95 -7.45
N SER A 12 -10.86 1.84 -7.85
CA SER A 12 -11.81 2.46 -6.93
C SER A 12 -12.74 1.42 -6.30
N ALA A 13 -13.35 0.55 -7.11
CA ALA A 13 -14.22 -0.51 -6.60
C ALA A 13 -13.46 -1.53 -5.74
N ALA A 14 -12.20 -1.82 -6.08
CA ALA A 14 -11.38 -2.76 -5.31
C ALA A 14 -10.98 -2.24 -3.91
N ARG A 15 -10.80 -0.92 -3.76
CA ARG A 15 -10.31 -0.30 -2.51
C ARG A 15 -11.39 0.39 -1.69
N PHE A 16 -12.44 0.92 -2.31
CA PHE A 16 -13.53 1.61 -1.63
C PHE A 16 -14.78 0.72 -1.68
N VAL A 17 -15.10 0.08 -0.55
CA VAL A 17 -16.12 -0.97 -0.46
C VAL A 17 -17.24 -0.58 0.49
N ASP A 18 -18.45 -1.06 0.23
CA ASP A 18 -19.57 -0.94 1.17
C ASP A 18 -19.53 -2.09 2.18
N TYR A 19 -19.64 -1.74 3.45
CA TYR A 19 -19.74 -2.71 4.54
C TYR A 19 -20.62 -2.13 5.66
N GLN A 20 -21.68 -2.86 6.01
CA GLN A 20 -22.69 -2.46 6.99
C GLN A 20 -23.34 -1.10 6.68
N GLY A 21 -23.64 -0.83 5.41
CA GLY A 21 -24.29 0.41 4.97
C GLY A 21 -23.39 1.65 5.02
N LEU A 22 -22.12 1.47 5.38
CA LEU A 22 -21.11 2.53 5.36
C LEU A 22 -20.07 2.23 4.29
N ARG A 23 -19.46 3.29 3.77
CA ARG A 23 -18.34 3.18 2.84
C ARG A 23 -17.03 3.06 3.60
N TRP A 24 -16.20 2.08 3.24
CA TRP A 24 -14.92 1.77 3.86
C TRP A 24 -13.78 1.82 2.83
N TYR A 25 -12.56 2.06 3.31
CA TYR A 25 -11.34 2.02 2.49
C TYR A 25 -10.42 0.90 2.95
N ARG A 26 -10.01 0.02 2.02
CA ARG A 26 -9.05 -1.06 2.25
C ARG A 26 -7.62 -0.52 2.18
N THR A 27 -7.07 -0.18 3.34
CA THR A 27 -5.73 0.42 3.50
C THR A 27 -4.59 -0.50 3.02
N GLY A 28 -4.79 -1.82 3.11
CA GLY A 28 -3.73 -2.82 2.93
C GLY A 28 -2.75 -2.88 4.12
N ASP A 29 -3.05 -2.17 5.20
CA ASP A 29 -2.29 -2.25 6.45
C ASP A 29 -2.85 -3.39 7.31
N ARG A 30 -1.96 -4.19 7.92
CA ARG A 30 -2.31 -5.16 8.94
C ARG A 30 -2.11 -4.50 10.30
N ALA A 31 -3.11 -4.60 11.16
CA ALA A 31 -3.09 -3.99 12.48
C ALA A 31 -3.84 -4.84 13.50
N ARG A 32 -3.60 -4.56 14.78
CA ARG A 32 -4.29 -5.19 15.91
C ARG A 32 -4.66 -4.14 16.95
N TYR A 33 -5.82 -4.33 17.58
CA TYR A 33 -6.20 -3.54 18.76
C TYR A 33 -5.56 -4.10 20.03
N HIS A 34 -5.04 -3.20 20.86
CA HIS A 34 -4.72 -3.50 22.25
C HIS A 34 -5.96 -3.36 23.14
N PRO A 35 -5.95 -3.96 24.36
CA PRO A 35 -7.06 -3.85 25.31
C PRO A 35 -7.40 -2.41 25.71
N ASP A 36 -6.44 -1.49 25.65
CA ASP A 36 -6.62 -0.06 25.92
C ASP A 36 -7.22 0.73 24.74
N GLY A 37 -7.53 0.05 23.63
CA GLY A 37 -8.10 0.64 22.41
C GLY A 37 -7.07 1.23 21.45
N THR A 38 -5.77 1.19 21.76
CA THR A 38 -4.73 1.62 20.83
C THR A 38 -4.56 0.62 19.69
N VAL A 39 -4.05 1.09 18.54
CA VAL A 39 -3.87 0.28 17.33
C VAL A 39 -2.39 0.09 17.05
N GLU A 40 -1.95 -1.16 17.10
CA GLU A 40 -0.60 -1.57 16.72
C GLU A 40 -0.53 -1.83 15.23
N PHE A 41 0.45 -1.23 14.56
CA PHE A 41 0.73 -1.49 13.15
C PHE A 41 1.64 -2.72 13.01
N LEU A 42 1.18 -3.73 12.26
CA LEU A 42 1.84 -5.04 12.11
C LEU A 42 2.46 -5.24 10.72
N GLY A 43 2.57 -4.16 9.93
CA GLY A 43 3.08 -4.18 8.56
C GLY A 43 1.98 -4.10 7.50
N ARG A 44 2.36 -4.37 6.25
CA ARG A 44 1.45 -4.34 5.09
C ARG A 44 1.14 -5.74 4.59
N SER A 45 -0.05 -5.89 4.01
CA SER A 45 -0.48 -7.12 3.33
C SER A 45 -0.17 -7.11 1.83
N ASP A 46 0.38 -6.02 1.31
CA ASP A 46 0.74 -5.83 -0.10
C ASP A 46 2.20 -5.33 -0.25
N PHE A 47 2.65 -5.14 -1.50
CA PHE A 47 4.04 -4.82 -1.86
C PHE A 47 4.46 -3.37 -1.65
N GLN A 48 3.59 -2.56 -1.08
CA GLN A 48 3.87 -1.15 -0.91
C GLN A 48 4.85 -0.90 0.23
N LEU A 49 5.74 0.07 0.03
CA LEU A 49 6.78 0.43 0.98
C LEU A 49 6.45 1.77 1.65
N LYS A 50 6.75 1.87 2.94
CA LYS A 50 6.83 3.14 3.67
C LYS A 50 8.29 3.43 3.99
N LEU A 51 8.84 4.51 3.44
CA LEU A 51 10.22 4.92 3.67
C LEU A 51 10.25 6.44 3.89
N HIS A 52 10.81 6.88 5.03
CA HIS A 52 10.90 8.31 5.39
C HIS A 52 9.59 9.11 5.24
N GLY A 53 8.45 8.49 5.58
CA GLY A 53 7.13 9.13 5.46
C GLY A 53 6.52 9.09 4.05
N TYR A 54 7.25 8.59 3.05
CA TYR A 54 6.77 8.41 1.68
C TYR A 54 6.10 7.05 1.50
N ARG A 55 5.01 7.07 0.72
CA ARG A 55 4.30 5.88 0.24
C ARG A 55 4.83 5.54 -1.15
N ILE A 56 5.64 4.49 -1.24
CA ILE A 56 6.32 4.10 -2.48
C ILE A 56 5.64 2.84 -3.02
N GLU A 57 5.22 2.88 -4.28
CA GLU A 57 4.75 1.70 -5.00
C GLU A 57 5.96 1.04 -5.68
N ALA A 58 6.42 -0.11 -5.16
CA ALA A 58 7.62 -0.78 -5.69
C ALA A 58 7.50 -1.06 -7.21
N GLY A 59 6.30 -1.45 -7.65
CA GLY A 59 6.01 -1.68 -9.07
C GLY A 59 6.21 -0.44 -9.97
N GLU A 60 6.03 0.77 -9.46
CA GLU A 60 6.30 1.99 -10.24
C GLU A 60 7.80 2.15 -10.51
N VAL A 61 8.63 1.87 -9.49
CA VAL A 61 10.09 1.88 -9.63
C VAL A 61 10.55 0.74 -10.56
N GLU A 62 9.98 -0.45 -10.43
CA GLU A 62 10.27 -1.59 -11.33
C GLU A 62 9.94 -1.26 -12.78
N GLN A 63 8.79 -0.64 -13.06
CA GLN A 63 8.43 -0.20 -14.41
C GLN A 63 9.38 0.86 -14.95
N ALA A 64 9.82 1.80 -14.12
CA ALA A 64 10.82 2.79 -14.51
C ALA A 64 12.16 2.13 -14.88
N LEU A 65 12.58 1.11 -14.12
CA LEU A 65 13.80 0.34 -14.41
C LEU A 65 13.69 -0.47 -15.69
N LEU A 66 12.54 -1.10 -15.94
CA LEU A 66 12.28 -1.86 -17.18
C LEU A 66 12.26 -0.98 -18.43
N ALA A 67 12.03 0.32 -18.29
CA ALA A 67 12.12 1.25 -19.41
C ALA A 67 13.57 1.59 -19.82
N CYS A 68 14.58 1.20 -19.02
CA CYS A 68 15.98 1.40 -19.36
C CYS A 68 16.47 0.38 -20.41
N PRO A 69 17.15 0.79 -21.49
CA PRO A 69 17.69 -0.12 -22.49
C PRO A 69 18.61 -1.19 -21.87
N GLY A 70 18.37 -2.46 -22.22
CA GLY A 70 19.17 -3.60 -21.75
C GLY A 70 18.71 -4.21 -20.42
N VAL A 71 17.64 -3.70 -19.80
CA VAL A 71 17.05 -4.30 -18.60
C VAL A 71 15.89 -5.23 -18.99
N GLU A 72 16.07 -6.54 -18.80
CA GLU A 72 15.02 -7.53 -19.08
C GLU A 72 14.09 -7.77 -17.88
N HIS A 73 14.63 -7.68 -16.66
CA HIS A 73 13.92 -7.94 -15.42
C HIS A 73 14.36 -6.97 -14.32
N ALA A 74 13.41 -6.52 -13.50
CA ALA A 74 13.66 -5.66 -12.35
C ALA A 74 12.77 -6.10 -11.17
N VAL A 75 13.34 -6.08 -9.97
CA VAL A 75 12.64 -6.32 -8.70
C VAL A 75 13.13 -5.30 -7.67
N VAL A 76 12.20 -4.69 -6.93
CA VAL A 76 12.51 -3.69 -5.90
C VAL A 76 12.19 -4.25 -4.52
N LEU A 77 13.21 -4.27 -3.66
CA LEU A 77 13.10 -4.71 -2.28
C LEU A 77 13.54 -3.59 -1.34
N LEU A 78 12.86 -3.47 -0.20
CA LEU A 78 13.34 -2.65 0.91
C LEU A 78 14.30 -3.48 1.76
N THR A 79 15.54 -3.01 1.94
CA THR A 79 16.55 -3.66 2.78
C THR A 79 16.73 -2.91 4.10
N GLY A 80 16.72 -3.63 5.22
CA GLY A 80 16.85 -3.08 6.59
C GLY A 80 15.75 -3.56 7.54
N GLN A 81 16.02 -3.51 8.86
CA GLN A 81 14.97 -3.72 9.86
C GLN A 81 14.02 -2.52 9.83
N GLN A 82 12.74 -2.80 9.63
CA GLN A 82 11.70 -1.80 9.76
C GLN A 82 11.69 -1.30 11.21
N LEU A 83 12.17 -0.07 11.44
CA LEU A 83 11.81 0.67 12.65
C LEU A 83 10.32 0.98 12.52
N ALA A 84 9.50 0.10 13.07
CA ALA A 84 8.14 0.45 13.43
C ALA A 84 8.24 1.50 14.55
N ALA A 85 7.68 2.68 14.32
CA ALA A 85 7.19 3.53 15.39
C ALA A 85 5.73 3.13 15.66
#